data_AF-A0A8T5RJW6-F1
#
_entry.id   AF-A0A8T5RJW6-F1
#
_cell.length_a   1.000
_cell.length_b   1.000
_cell.length_c   1.000
_cell.angle_alpha   90.00
_cell.angle_beta   90.00
_cell.angle_gamma   90.00
#
_symmetry.space_group_name_H-M   'P 1'
#
loop_
_entity.id
_entity.type
_entity.pdbx_description
1 polymer ?
#
loop_
_entity_poly.entity_id
_entity_poly.type
_entity_poly.pdbx_seq_one_letter_code
_entity_poly.pdbx_strand_id
1 'polypeptide(L)'
;LIIQKQIHPEIMSVVDGTVCGDGAGPRTMIPRIKNYILAGYDQVAVDTVVARMLGFEPLKLPAIKLAHDEGLGCGDFDQIEIIGEDVSNTNWNFSVKRSLVIWGDQMVRKGRLKFLEPLMHNKIFMTLPILGSLVFHDMFWYPTTGKKRIKKFLKTGWGKVFQNYPEI
;
A
#
# COMPACT_ATOMS: atom_id res chain seq x y z
N LEU A 1 6.26 -14.49 8.47
CA LEU A 1 5.94 -15.76 7.77
C LEU A 1 6.59 -16.99 8.41
N ILE A 2 7.92 -17.13 8.50
CA ILE A 2 8.57 -18.32 9.09
C ILE A 2 8.08 -18.62 10.52
N ILE A 3 8.13 -17.63 11.42
CA ILE A 3 7.67 -17.77 12.81
C ILE A 3 6.19 -18.16 12.88
N GLN A 4 5.34 -17.53 12.06
CA GLN A 4 3.91 -17.84 12.04
C GLN A 4 3.69 -19.28 11.58
N LYS A 5 4.34 -19.70 10.48
CA LYS A 5 4.23 -21.06 9.96
C LYS A 5 4.71 -22.12 10.95
N GLN A 6 5.72 -21.81 11.77
CA GLN A 6 6.30 -22.76 12.73
C GLN A 6 5.60 -22.78 14.09
N ILE A 7 5.14 -21.63 14.58
CA ILE A 7 4.72 -21.47 15.99
C ILE A 7 3.23 -21.16 16.11
N HIS A 8 2.61 -20.52 15.11
CA HIS A 8 1.19 -20.16 15.11
C HIS A 8 0.54 -20.46 13.74
N PRO A 9 0.41 -21.75 13.38
CA PRO A 9 -0.07 -22.13 12.04
C PRO A 9 -1.54 -21.77 11.81
N GLU A 10 -2.33 -21.54 12.87
CA GLU A 10 -3.78 -21.26 12.81
C GLU A 10 -4.09 -19.75 12.78
N ILE A 11 -3.28 -18.96 12.08
CA ILE A 11 -3.56 -17.52 11.89
C ILE A 11 -4.32 -17.31 10.59
N MET A 12 -5.52 -16.74 10.69
CA MET A 12 -6.24 -16.20 9.54
C MET A 12 -5.85 -14.74 9.32
N SER A 13 -5.54 -14.40 8.08
CA SER A 13 -5.32 -13.01 7.66
C SER A 13 -6.56 -12.47 7.00
N VAL A 14 -6.91 -11.23 7.34
CA VAL A 14 -8.08 -10.52 6.80
C VAL A 14 -7.59 -9.19 6.24
N VAL A 15 -7.97 -8.90 5.00
CA VAL A 15 -7.66 -7.64 4.31
C VAL A 15 -8.95 -6.87 4.08
N ASP A 16 -8.97 -5.64 4.59
CA ASP A 16 -10.01 -4.68 4.32
C ASP A 16 -9.75 -3.97 2.98
N GLY A 17 -10.55 -4.34 1.97
CA GLY A 17 -10.60 -3.73 0.65
C GLY A 17 -11.85 -2.88 0.44
N THR A 18 -12.48 -2.36 1.50
CA THR A 18 -13.65 -1.47 1.38
C THR A 18 -13.29 -0.19 0.64
N VAL A 19 -12.20 0.44 1.04
CA VAL A 19 -11.61 1.64 0.43
C VAL A 19 -10.13 1.40 0.12
N CYS A 20 -9.77 1.38 -1.16
CA CYS A 20 -8.40 1.18 -1.60
C CYS A 20 -7.74 2.48 -2.06
N GLY A 21 -6.41 2.58 -1.92
CA GLY A 21 -5.63 3.72 -2.37
C GLY A 21 -4.98 3.52 -3.73
N ASP A 22 -5.33 4.32 -4.72
CA ASP A 22 -4.71 4.34 -6.06
C ASP A 22 -3.76 5.56 -6.20
N GLY A 23 -2.63 5.40 -6.89
CA GLY A 23 -1.68 6.48 -7.18
C GLY A 23 -0.58 6.66 -6.11
N ALA A 24 -0.27 7.91 -5.79
CA ALA A 24 0.84 8.26 -4.89
C ALA A 24 0.44 8.17 -3.41
N GLY A 25 0.24 6.95 -2.91
CA GLY A 25 0.01 6.70 -1.48
C GLY A 25 1.26 6.92 -0.61
N PRO A 26 1.11 6.91 0.74
CA PRO A 26 -0.17 6.81 1.46
C PRO A 26 -0.90 8.17 1.58
N ARG A 27 -0.19 9.31 1.53
CA ARG A 27 -0.80 10.64 1.75
C ARG A 27 -1.56 11.18 0.54
N THR A 28 -1.04 10.97 -0.67
CA THR A 28 -1.55 11.63 -1.88
C THR A 28 -2.28 10.69 -2.84
N MET A 29 -2.85 9.61 -2.29
CA MET A 29 -3.61 8.63 -3.03
C MET A 29 -4.98 9.17 -3.50
N ILE A 30 -5.60 8.42 -4.39
CA ILE A 30 -6.96 8.57 -4.87
C ILE A 30 -7.77 7.44 -4.24
N PRO A 31 -8.66 7.72 -3.28
CA PRO A 31 -9.52 6.70 -2.70
C PRO A 31 -10.42 6.08 -3.77
N ARG A 32 -10.48 4.75 -3.82
CA ARG A 32 -11.34 3.95 -4.70
C ARG A 32 -12.19 3.04 -3.83
N ILE A 33 -13.52 3.14 -3.97
CA ILE A 33 -14.44 2.25 -3.27
C ILE A 33 -14.47 0.91 -4.01
N LYS A 34 -14.22 -0.18 -3.29
CA LYS A 34 -14.16 -1.53 -3.85
C LYS A 34 -15.05 -2.52 -3.10
N ASN A 35 -15.26 -2.34 -1.81
CA ASN A 35 -16.17 -3.15 -0.99
C ASN A 35 -15.80 -4.64 -0.91
N TYR A 36 -14.51 -4.96 -0.96
CA TYR A 36 -14.04 -6.35 -0.78
C TYR A 36 -13.53 -6.56 0.63
N ILE A 37 -13.78 -7.75 1.16
CA ILE A 37 -13.05 -8.31 2.30
C ILE A 37 -12.44 -9.60 1.80
N LEU A 38 -11.12 -9.76 1.97
CA LEU A 38 -10.44 -11.00 1.65
C LEU A 38 -9.98 -11.63 2.94
N ALA A 39 -10.09 -12.95 3.04
CA ALA A 39 -9.60 -13.69 4.18
C ALA A 39 -9.01 -15.02 3.74
N GLY A 40 -7.95 -15.45 4.42
CA GLY A 40 -7.30 -16.72 4.13
C GLY A 40 -6.28 -17.11 5.20
N TYR A 41 -6.00 -18.40 5.28
CA TYR A 41 -4.98 -18.94 6.20
C TYR A 41 -3.57 -18.83 5.63
N ASP A 42 -3.42 -18.85 4.31
CA ASP A 42 -2.15 -18.55 3.64
C ASP A 42 -2.04 -17.05 3.35
N GLN A 43 -1.19 -16.38 4.12
CA GLN A 43 -0.88 -14.95 3.99
C GLN A 43 -0.32 -14.57 2.61
N VAL A 44 0.52 -15.43 2.03
CA VAL A 44 1.13 -15.18 0.72
C VAL A 44 0.06 -15.31 -0.36
N ALA A 45 -0.85 -16.27 -0.22
CA ALA A 45 -1.98 -16.42 -1.14
C ALA A 45 -2.92 -15.21 -1.08
N VAL A 46 -3.24 -14.72 0.12
CA VAL A 46 -4.06 -13.51 0.30
C VAL A 46 -3.39 -12.30 -0.38
N ASP A 47 -2.11 -12.07 -0.11
CA ASP A 47 -1.36 -10.97 -0.74
C ASP A 47 -1.26 -11.13 -2.27
N THR A 48 -1.18 -12.36 -2.76
CA THR A 48 -1.16 -12.69 -4.20
C THR A 48 -2.47 -12.32 -4.88
N VAL A 49 -3.60 -12.71 -4.28
CA VAL A 49 -4.93 -12.35 -4.79
C VAL A 49 -5.12 -10.83 -4.75
N VAL A 50 -4.76 -10.16 -3.64
CA VAL A 50 -4.82 -8.70 -3.52
C VAL A 50 -3.96 -8.02 -4.58
N ALA A 51 -2.71 -8.46 -4.76
CA ALA A 51 -1.80 -7.91 -5.76
C ALA A 51 -2.37 -8.04 -7.18
N ARG A 52 -2.95 -9.20 -7.50
CA ARG A 52 -3.60 -9.45 -8.80
C ARG A 52 -4.79 -8.52 -9.01
N MET A 53 -5.67 -8.39 -8.01
CA MET A 53 -6.84 -7.50 -8.06
C MET A 53 -6.45 -6.02 -8.22
N LEU A 54 -5.38 -5.59 -7.55
CA LEU A 54 -4.83 -4.24 -7.71
C LEU A 54 -4.23 -4.02 -9.12
N GLY A 55 -3.93 -5.09 -9.87
CA GLY A 55 -3.40 -5.05 -11.22
C GLY A 55 -1.89 -5.25 -11.31
N PHE A 56 -1.27 -5.77 -10.26
CA PHE A 56 0.14 -6.16 -10.27
C PHE A 56 0.30 -7.62 -10.68
N GLU A 57 1.49 -7.96 -11.14
CA GLU A 57 1.92 -9.35 -11.31
C GLU A 57 2.52 -9.83 -9.99
N PRO A 58 1.89 -10.80 -9.28
CA PRO A 58 2.28 -11.13 -7.91
C PRO A 58 3.75 -11.54 -7.76
N LEU A 59 4.25 -12.40 -8.66
CA LEU A 59 5.64 -12.87 -8.64
C LEU A 59 6.68 -11.80 -9.05
N LYS A 60 6.26 -10.63 -9.54
CA LYS A 60 7.16 -9.47 -9.72
C LYS A 60 7.32 -8.65 -8.42
N LEU A 61 6.48 -8.89 -7.41
CA LEU A 61 6.59 -8.23 -6.11
C LEU A 61 7.61 -8.97 -5.24
N PRO A 62 8.71 -8.32 -4.79
CA PRO A 62 9.80 -9.02 -4.10
C PRO A 62 9.39 -9.79 -2.85
N ALA A 63 8.44 -9.26 -2.08
CA ALA A 63 7.97 -9.90 -0.85
C ALA A 63 7.21 -11.21 -1.14
N ILE A 64 6.26 -11.18 -2.09
CA ILE A 64 5.48 -12.35 -2.50
C ILE A 64 6.41 -13.40 -3.13
N LYS A 65 7.28 -12.97 -4.05
CA LYS A 65 8.23 -13.86 -4.70
C LYS A 65 9.13 -14.55 -3.69
N LEU A 66 9.75 -13.80 -2.78
CA LEU A 66 10.65 -14.38 -1.78
C LEU A 66 9.92 -15.40 -0.89
N ALA A 67 8.73 -15.05 -0.41
CA ALA A 67 7.94 -15.94 0.43
C ALA A 67 7.50 -17.22 -0.30
N HIS A 68 7.16 -17.11 -1.59
CA HIS A 68 6.82 -18.24 -2.43
C HIS A 68 8.03 -19.15 -2.70
N ASP A 69 9.17 -18.56 -3.08
CA ASP A 69 10.41 -19.29 -3.35
C ASP A 69 10.93 -20.02 -2.09
N GLU A 70 10.71 -19.45 -0.90
CA GLU A 70 11.02 -20.08 0.39
C GLU A 70 9.96 -21.11 0.85
N GLY A 71 8.90 -21.33 0.06
CA GLY A 71 7.82 -22.27 0.38
C GLY A 71 7.01 -21.87 1.61
N LEU A 72 6.93 -20.57 1.94
CA LEU A 72 6.19 -20.07 3.09
C LEU A 72 4.68 -19.91 2.80
N GLY A 73 4.31 -19.85 1.52
CA GLY A 73 2.94 -19.83 1.04
C GLY A 73 2.88 -19.77 -0.50
N CYS A 74 1.69 -19.66 -1.07
CA CYS A 74 1.49 -19.67 -2.51
C CYS A 74 1.53 -18.26 -3.13
N GLY A 75 2.51 -18.01 -4.01
CA GLY A 75 2.64 -16.79 -4.80
C GLY A 75 2.06 -16.88 -6.21
N ASP A 76 1.64 -18.08 -6.62
CA ASP A 76 1.07 -18.37 -7.93
C ASP A 76 -0.46 -18.30 -7.85
N PHE A 77 -1.06 -17.38 -8.62
CA PHE A 77 -2.49 -17.13 -8.58
C PHE A 77 -3.30 -18.34 -9.05
N ASP A 78 -2.81 -19.07 -10.05
CA ASP A 78 -3.55 -20.18 -10.66
C ASP A 78 -3.62 -21.42 -9.76
N GLN A 79 -2.79 -21.45 -8.70
CA GLN A 79 -2.77 -22.51 -7.69
C GLN A 79 -3.60 -22.19 -6.44
N ILE A 80 -4.19 -20.99 -6.35
CA ILE A 80 -4.96 -20.55 -5.20
C ILE A 80 -6.44 -20.89 -5.40
N GLU A 81 -7.00 -21.66 -4.47
CA GLU A 81 -8.44 -21.88 -4.41
C GLU A 81 -9.15 -20.64 -3.83
N ILE A 82 -10.09 -20.09 -4.60
CA ILE A 82 -10.89 -18.94 -4.19
C ILE A 82 -12.29 -19.42 -3.84
N ILE A 83 -12.67 -19.24 -2.57
CA ILE A 83 -14.01 -19.52 -2.07
C ILE A 83 -14.79 -18.21 -2.03
N GLY A 84 -15.95 -18.16 -2.69
CA GLY A 84 -16.82 -16.99 -2.72
C GLY A 84 -16.90 -16.35 -4.11
N GLU A 85 -16.76 -15.02 -4.17
CA GLU A 85 -16.80 -14.28 -5.43
C GLU A 85 -15.58 -14.61 -6.30
N ASP A 86 -15.82 -14.96 -7.57
CA ASP A 86 -14.74 -15.18 -8.53
C ASP A 86 -14.04 -13.86 -8.89
N VAL A 87 -12.75 -13.79 -8.61
CA VAL A 87 -11.88 -12.63 -8.90
C VAL A 87 -10.84 -12.92 -9.98
N SER A 88 -10.94 -14.04 -10.69
CA SER A 88 -10.01 -14.43 -11.78
C SER A 88 -9.84 -13.34 -12.84
N ASN A 89 -10.92 -12.65 -13.18
CA ASN A 89 -10.96 -11.57 -14.17
C ASN A 89 -10.84 -10.16 -13.55
N THR A 90 -10.60 -10.06 -12.24
CA THR A 90 -10.53 -8.78 -11.54
C THR A 90 -9.14 -8.17 -11.67
N ASN A 91 -9.06 -7.04 -12.37
CA ASN A 91 -7.86 -6.21 -12.43
C ASN A 91 -8.28 -4.74 -12.45
N TRP A 92 -7.98 -4.03 -11.36
CA TRP A 92 -8.36 -2.62 -11.22
C TRP A 92 -7.39 -1.64 -11.85
N ASN A 93 -6.27 -2.11 -12.38
CA ASN A 93 -5.24 -1.30 -13.03
C ASN A 93 -4.77 -0.12 -12.17
N PHE A 94 -4.52 -0.38 -10.88
CA PHE A 94 -4.02 0.66 -9.99
C PHE A 94 -2.60 1.05 -10.39
N SER A 95 -2.28 2.31 -10.15
CA SER A 95 -0.96 2.86 -10.45
C SER A 95 -0.23 3.19 -9.15
N VAL A 96 1.08 2.93 -9.11
CA VAL A 96 1.94 3.40 -8.03
C VAL A 96 2.84 4.51 -8.58
N LYS A 97 2.85 5.65 -7.90
CA LYS A 97 3.73 6.77 -8.25
C LYS A 97 4.68 7.06 -7.11
N ARG A 98 5.98 7.12 -7.42
CA ARG A 98 7.01 7.60 -6.48
C ARG A 98 7.07 9.12 -6.53
N SER A 99 7.12 9.76 -5.37
CA SER A 99 7.41 11.19 -5.28
C SER A 99 8.90 11.45 -5.55
N LEU A 100 9.24 12.70 -5.91
CA LEU A 100 10.63 13.13 -6.06
C LEU A 100 11.43 12.94 -4.77
N VAL A 101 10.79 13.13 -3.61
CA VAL A 101 11.40 12.91 -2.29
C VAL A 101 11.78 11.45 -2.09
N ILE A 102 10.87 10.52 -2.39
CA ILE A 102 11.14 9.07 -2.28
C ILE A 102 12.22 8.67 -3.27
N TRP A 103 12.18 9.18 -4.50
CA TRP A 103 13.21 8.91 -5.49
C TRP A 103 14.59 9.41 -5.03
N GLY A 104 14.67 10.64 -4.50
CA GLY A 104 15.90 11.22 -3.97
C GLY A 104 16.46 10.43 -2.78
N ASP A 105 15.62 10.06 -1.82
CA ASP A 105 16.02 9.23 -0.68
C ASP A 105 16.58 7.87 -1.13
N GLN A 106 15.95 7.22 -2.12
CA GLN A 106 16.46 5.96 -2.66
C GLN A 106 17.81 6.13 -3.39
N MET A 107 18.04 7.26 -4.06
CA MET A 107 19.34 7.55 -4.68
C MET A 107 20.45 7.74 -3.65
N VAL A 108 20.14 8.32 -2.49
CA VAL A 108 21.09 8.45 -1.38
C VAL A 108 21.30 7.10 -0.68
N ARG A 109 20.26 6.31 -0.41
CA ARG A 109 20.42 5.05 0.34
C ARG A 109 20.99 3.89 -0.48
N LYS A 110 20.55 3.76 -1.74
CA LYS A 110 20.81 2.58 -2.58
C LYS A 110 21.44 2.93 -3.93
N GLY A 111 21.56 4.21 -4.27
CA GLY A 111 21.98 4.68 -5.58
C GLY A 111 23.33 5.36 -5.59
N ARG A 112 23.53 6.19 -6.63
CA ARG A 112 24.81 6.87 -6.92
C ARG A 112 25.14 8.01 -5.94
N LEU A 113 24.18 8.43 -5.12
CA LEU A 113 24.34 9.50 -4.13
C LEU A 113 24.67 8.97 -2.74
N LYS A 114 25.12 7.71 -2.61
CA LYS A 114 25.43 7.07 -1.32
C LYS A 114 26.51 7.78 -0.51
N PHE A 115 27.41 8.52 -1.16
CA PHE A 115 28.38 9.36 -0.46
C PHE A 115 27.73 10.47 0.40
N LEU A 116 26.46 10.82 0.15
CA LEU A 116 25.68 11.77 0.96
C LEU A 116 24.98 11.11 2.16
N GLU A 117 25.03 9.78 2.29
CA GLU A 117 24.41 9.03 3.40
C GLU A 117 24.82 9.55 4.80
N PRO A 118 26.09 9.93 5.07
CA PRO A 118 26.47 10.49 6.37
C PRO A 118 25.73 11.79 6.72
N LEU A 119 25.37 12.61 5.72
CA LEU A 119 24.63 13.86 5.93
C LEU A 119 23.19 13.61 6.39
N MET A 120 22.58 12.49 5.98
CA MET A 120 21.23 12.10 6.41
C MET A 120 21.13 11.78 7.91
N HIS A 121 22.26 11.61 8.61
CA HIS A 121 22.29 11.39 10.05
C HIS A 121 22.38 12.71 10.83
N ASN A 122 22.64 13.82 10.16
CA ASN A 122 22.70 15.14 10.78
C ASN A 122 21.29 15.73 10.91
N LYS A 123 20.92 16.12 12.14
CA LYS A 123 19.61 16.71 12.47
C LYS A 123 19.28 17.95 11.64
N ILE A 124 20.25 18.83 11.40
CA ILE A 124 20.05 20.09 10.66
C ILE A 124 19.76 19.78 9.19
N PHE A 125 20.55 18.87 8.60
CA PHE A 125 20.35 18.47 7.21
C PHE A 125 19.00 17.77 7.02
N MET A 126 18.57 16.92 7.95
CA MET A 126 17.27 16.25 7.89
C MET A 126 16.08 17.18 8.15
N THR A 127 16.29 18.32 8.80
CA THR A 127 15.23 19.31 9.03
C THR A 127 14.72 19.90 7.71
N LEU A 128 15.61 20.07 6.72
CA LEU A 128 15.28 20.64 5.41
C LEU A 128 14.28 19.78 4.60
N PRO A 129 14.52 18.48 4.34
CA PRO A 129 13.53 17.60 3.71
C PRO A 129 12.21 17.51 4.47
N ILE A 130 12.25 17.53 5.81
CA ILE A 130 11.04 17.50 6.64
C ILE A 130 10.20 18.76 6.44
N LEU A 131 10.83 19.94 6.50
CA LEU A 131 10.15 21.21 6.24
C LEU A 131 9.62 21.28 4.80
N GLY A 132 10.42 20.83 3.82
CA GLY A 132 9.98 20.76 2.42
C GLY A 132 8.77 19.84 2.23
N SER A 133 8.75 18.70 2.93
CA SER A 133 7.61 17.78 2.97
C SER A 133 6.36 18.43 3.59
N LEU A 134 6.52 19.16 4.70
CA LEU A 134 5.42 19.90 5.34
C LEU A 134 4.85 20.96 4.39
N VAL A 135 5.70 21.80 3.79
CA VAL A 135 5.26 22.84 2.85
C VAL A 135 4.55 22.20 1.65
N PHE A 136 5.12 21.16 1.06
CA PHE A 136 4.52 20.50 -0.10
C PHE A 136 3.18 19.84 0.24
N HIS A 137 3.11 19.04 1.31
CA HIS A 137 1.89 18.30 1.63
C HIS A 137 0.80 19.18 2.23
N ASP A 138 1.15 20.05 3.19
CA ASP A 138 0.16 20.74 4.01
C ASP A 138 -0.20 22.11 3.43
N MET A 139 0.78 22.84 2.85
CA MET A 139 0.54 24.17 2.29
C MET A 139 0.14 24.13 0.82
N PHE A 140 0.68 23.19 0.03
CA PHE A 140 0.41 23.14 -1.41
C PHE A 140 -0.60 22.05 -1.79
N TRP A 141 -0.28 20.78 -1.53
CA TRP A 141 -1.07 19.66 -2.02
C TRP A 141 -2.44 19.58 -1.33
N TYR A 142 -2.49 19.72 -0.01
CA TYR A 142 -3.74 19.60 0.75
C TYR A 142 -4.77 20.68 0.34
N PRO A 143 -4.44 21.98 0.27
CA PRO A 143 -5.42 22.99 -0.12
C PRO A 143 -5.87 22.89 -1.58
N THR A 144 -4.96 22.51 -2.50
CA THR A 144 -5.24 22.48 -3.94
C THR A 144 -5.97 21.21 -4.38
N THR A 145 -5.51 20.05 -3.91
CA THR A 145 -5.90 18.72 -4.39
C THR A 145 -6.51 17.87 -3.29
N GLY A 146 -5.89 17.84 -2.10
CA GLY A 146 -6.33 17.03 -0.97
C GLY A 146 -7.77 17.33 -0.55
N LYS A 147 -8.10 18.60 -0.30
CA LYS A 147 -9.46 19.05 0.06
C LYS A 147 -10.50 18.62 -0.96
N LYS A 148 -10.20 18.72 -2.25
CA LYS A 148 -11.12 18.30 -3.33
C LYS A 148 -11.36 16.79 -3.28
N ARG A 149 -10.31 15.99 -3.09
CA ARG A 149 -10.41 14.52 -2.99
C ARG A 149 -11.15 14.08 -1.74
N ILE A 150 -10.86 14.69 -0.59
CA ILE A 150 -11.57 14.42 0.67
C ILE A 150 -13.05 14.74 0.53
N LYS A 151 -13.41 15.93 0.03
CA LYS A 151 -14.81 16.30 -0.23
C LYS A 151 -15.51 15.32 -1.18
N LYS A 152 -14.80 14.76 -2.17
CA LYS A 152 -15.35 13.74 -3.07
C LYS A 152 -15.55 12.41 -2.32
N PHE A 153 -14.59 11.99 -1.52
CA PHE A 153 -14.67 10.77 -0.72
C PHE A 153 -15.82 10.83 0.31
N LEU A 154 -15.99 11.94 1.02
CA LEU A 154 -17.05 12.13 2.01
C LEU A 154 -18.48 11.97 1.43
N LYS A 155 -18.65 12.13 0.11
CA LYS A 155 -19.94 11.89 -0.56
C LYS A 155 -20.25 10.41 -0.81
N THR A 156 -19.27 9.53 -0.69
CA THR A 156 -19.43 8.07 -0.87
C THR A 156 -20.15 7.43 0.33
N GLY A 157 -20.57 6.16 0.20
CA GLY A 157 -21.17 5.42 1.32
C GLY A 157 -20.26 5.38 2.54
N TRP A 158 -19.01 4.96 2.36
CA TRP A 158 -17.99 4.96 3.43
C TRP A 158 -17.65 6.35 3.96
N GLY A 159 -17.68 7.36 3.08
CA GLY A 159 -17.52 8.75 3.49
C GLY A 159 -18.58 9.22 4.48
N LYS A 160 -19.84 8.84 4.26
CA LYS A 160 -20.94 9.14 5.18
C LYS A 160 -20.85 8.37 6.49
N VAL A 161 -20.46 7.09 6.45
CA VAL A 161 -20.20 6.30 7.65
C VAL A 161 -19.11 6.95 8.50
N PHE A 162 -18.02 7.38 7.86
CA PHE A 162 -16.92 8.07 8.54
C PHE A 162 -17.37 9.36 9.23
N GLN A 163 -18.29 10.12 8.64
CA GLN A 163 -18.85 11.35 9.25
C GLN A 163 -19.72 11.08 10.48
N ASN A 164 -20.22 9.86 10.65
CA ASN A 164 -21.04 9.47 11.79
C ASN A 164 -20.22 8.99 12.99
N TYR A 165 -18.89 8.88 12.85
CA TYR A 165 -18.04 8.54 13.99
C TYR A 165 -17.99 9.69 15.01
N PRO A 166 -17.97 9.38 16.32
CA PRO A 166 -17.83 10.40 17.34
C PRO A 166 -16.49 11.12 17.18
N GLU A 167 -16.49 12.44 17.35
CA GLU A 167 -15.25 13.21 17.49
C GLU A 167 -14.54 12.74 18.76
N ILE A 168 -13.26 12.39 18.64
CA ILE A 168 -12.37 11.98 19.74
C ILE A 168 -11.76 13.21 20.38
#